data_AF-B9RPY6-F1
#
_entry.id   AF-B9RPY6-F1
#
_cell.length_a   1.000
_cell.length_b   1.000
_cell.length_c   1.000
_cell.angle_alpha   90.00
_cell.angle_beta   90.00
_cell.angle_gamma   90.00
#
_symmetry.space_group_name_H-M   'P 1'
#
loop_
_entity.id
_entity.type
_entity.pdbx_description
1 polymer ?
#
loop_
_entity_poly.entity_id
_entity_poly.type
_entity_poly.pdbx_seq_one_letter_code
_entity_poly.pdbx_strand_id
1 'polypeptide(L)' 'MDGSLLGVRIARRSPLINDMLFVDDSLFFRLTTGSAINNLMNILSVYYAASGQEINFDKSAVCFSNTPQNVKTRLVI' A
#
# COMPACT_ATOMS: atom_id res chain seq x y z
N MET A 1 15.34 9.86 9.78
CA MET A 1 14.76 9.56 8.45
C MET A 1 14.28 8.13 8.52
N ASP A 2 13.01 7.94 8.85
CA ASP A 2 12.40 6.62 8.93
C ASP A 2 12.15 6.11 7.51
N GLY A 3 12.71 4.97 7.14
CA GLY A 3 12.50 4.33 5.84
C GLY A 3 11.08 3.80 5.62
N SER A 4 10.06 4.45 6.19
CA SER A 4 8.66 4.03 6.21
C SER A 4 7.91 4.32 4.89
N LEU A 5 8.46 5.19 4.02
CA LEU A 5 8.01 5.50 2.67
C LEU A 5 9.08 5.15 1.61
N LEU A 6 9.51 3.89 1.58
CA LEU A 6 10.34 3.40 0.47
C LEU A 6 9.43 3.00 -0.68
N GLY A 7 9.27 3.92 -1.63
CA GLY A 7 8.48 3.72 -2.84
C GLY A 7 9.09 2.69 -3.79
N VAL A 8 8.34 2.33 -4.82
CA VAL A 8 8.82 1.43 -5.88
C VAL A 8 9.50 2.23 -6.98
N ARG A 9 10.63 1.72 -7.45
CA ARG A 9 11.38 2.27 -8.58
C ARG A 9 11.19 1.35 -9.78
N ILE A 10 10.47 1.84 -10.79
CA ILE A 10 10.07 1.06 -11.97
C ILE A 10 11.27 0.82 -12.91
N ALA A 11 12.23 1.76 -12.99
CA ALA A 11 13.44 1.61 -13.81
C ALA A 11 14.70 2.09 -13.07
N ARG A 12 15.90 1.62 -13.45
CA ARG A 12 17.18 1.92 -12.76
C ARG A 12 17.42 3.42 -12.48
N ARG A 13 16.85 4.32 -13.27
CA ARG A 13 16.98 5.78 -13.14
C ARG A 13 15.63 6.50 -12.99
N SER A 14 14.55 5.79 -12.68
CA SER A 14 13.25 6.43 -12.43
C SER A 14 13.17 6.99 -11.00
N PRO A 15 12.33 8.01 -10.77
CA PRO A 15 11.98 8.40 -9.41
C PRO A 15 11.28 7.25 -8.66
N LEU A 16 11.31 7.34 -7.33
CA LEU A 16 10.55 6.48 -6.44
C LEU A 16 9.08 6.91 -6.46
N ILE A 17 8.18 5.97 -6.69
CA ILE A 17 6.74 6.18 -6.69
C ILE A 17 6.16 5.46 -5.48
N ASN A 18 5.47 6.19 -4.61
CA ASN A 18 4.81 5.61 -3.43
C ASN A 18 3.35 5.26 -3.73
N ASP A 19 2.58 6.19 -4.29
CA ASP A 19 1.15 6.01 -4.46
C ASP A 19 0.72 6.51 -5.85
N MET A 20 -0.06 5.72 -6.57
CA MET A 20 -0.64 6.06 -7.88
C MET A 20 -2.16 6.09 -7.75
N LEU A 21 -2.74 7.28 -7.84
CA LEU A 21 -4.19 7.49 -7.76
C LEU A 21 -4.72 7.79 -9.17
N PHE A 22 -5.65 6.97 -9.65
CA PHE A 22 -6.40 7.18 -10.89
C PHE A 22 -7.86 7.50 -10.55
N VAL A 23 -8.67 7.77 -11.59
CA VAL A 23 -10.09 8.09 -11.43
C VAL A 23 -10.87 6.93 -10.79
N ASP A 24 -10.55 5.69 -11.17
CA ASP A 24 -11.28 4.51 -10.72
C ASP A 24 -10.45 3.56 -9.83
N ASP A 25 -9.11 3.62 -9.93
CA ASP A 25 -8.21 2.67 -9.27
C ASP A 25 -7.11 3.40 -8.48
N SER A 26 -6.76 2.86 -7.31
CA SER A 26 -5.67 3.36 -6.47
C SER A 26 -4.65 2.25 -6.20
N LEU A 27 -3.36 2.56 -6.39
CA LEU A 27 -2.22 1.65 -6.20
C LEU A 27 -1.30 2.21 -5.12
N PHE A 28 -1.08 1.44 -4.07
CA PHE A 28 -0.22 1.80 -2.94
C PHE A 28 1.03 0.92 -2.92
N PHE A 29 2.21 1.53 -2.88
CA PHE A 29 3.51 0.84 -2.81
C PHE A 29 4.17 1.08 -1.46
N ARG A 30 4.24 0.03 -0.62
CA ARG A 30 4.82 0.11 0.74
C ARG A 30 5.76 -1.05 1.03
N LEU A 31 6.80 -0.78 1.83
CA LEU A 31 7.57 -1.86 2.45
C LEU A 31 6.74 -2.60 3.49
N THR A 32 6.75 -3.92 3.42
CA THR A 32 6.05 -4.82 4.35
C THR A 32 6.78 -4.93 5.69
N THR A 33 6.82 -3.84 6.46
CA THR A 33 7.14 -3.88 7.89
C THR A 33 5.84 -3.80 8.68
N GLY A 34 5.75 -4.42 9.87
CA GLY A 34 4.53 -4.41 10.68
C GLY A 34 4.02 -2.98 10.99
N SER A 35 4.92 -2.01 11.10
CA SER A 35 4.59 -0.59 11.27
C SER A 35 4.03 0.05 9.99
N ALA A 36 4.61 -0.26 8.83
CA ALA A 36 4.15 0.26 7.55
C ALA A 36 2.75 -0.26 7.17
N ILE A 37 2.40 -1.47 7.59
CA ILE A 37 1.06 -2.04 7.42
C ILE A 37 0.03 -1.24 8.21
N ASN A 38 0.32 -0.98 9.50
CA ASN A 38 -0.57 -0.17 10.32
C ASN A 38 -0.73 1.25 9.76
N ASN A 39 0.35 1.82 9.21
CA ASN A 39 0.30 3.12 8.57
C ASN A 39 -0.60 3.11 7.31
N LEU A 40 -0.49 2.06 6.48
CA LEU A 40 -1.36 1.87 5.31
C LEU A 40 -2.83 1.74 5.72
N MET A 41 -3.15 0.91 6.71
CA MET A 41 -4.52 0.77 7.21
C MET A 41 -5.07 2.10 7.75
N ASN A 42 -4.23 2.91 8.39
CA ASN A 42 -4.63 4.24 8.86
C ASN A 42 -4.88 5.19 7.69
N ILE A 43 -4.03 5.20 6.66
CA ILE A 43 -4.23 6.01 5.44
C ILE A 43 -5.53 5.62 4.76
N LEU A 44 -5.78 4.33 4.60
CA LEU A 44 -7.03 3.82 4.05
C LEU A 44 -8.19 4.30 4.90
N SER A 45 -8.15 4.12 6.23
CA SER A 45 -9.20 4.60 7.15
C SER A 45 -9.49 6.09 7.01
N VAL A 46 -8.46 6.93 6.88
CA VAL A 46 -8.62 8.37 6.63
C VAL A 46 -9.23 8.62 5.26
N TYR A 47 -8.81 7.88 4.23
CA TYR A 47 -9.38 7.95 2.89
C TYR A 47 -10.88 7.57 2.88
N TYR A 48 -11.26 6.48 3.54
CA TYR A 48 -12.66 6.10 3.74
C TYR A 48 -13.46 7.21 4.40
N ALA A 49 -12.94 7.75 5.51
CA ALA A 49 -13.63 8.78 6.28
C ALA A 49 -13.80 10.09 5.51
N ALA A 50 -12.81 10.46 4.69
CA ALA A 50 -12.84 11.69 3.90
C ALA A 50 -13.65 11.56 2.60
N SER A 51 -13.62 10.40 1.93
CA SER A 51 -14.27 10.18 0.63
C SER A 51 -15.66 9.57 0.73
N GLY A 52 -15.96 8.86 1.82
CA GLY A 52 -17.16 8.02 1.95
C GLY A 52 -17.13 6.76 1.05
N GLN A 53 -16.01 6.49 0.39
CA GLN A 53 -15.86 5.34 -0.51
C GLN A 53 -15.32 4.15 0.26
N GLU A 54 -15.97 2.99 0.10
CA GLU A 54 -15.45 1.74 0.63
C GLU A 54 -14.49 1.04 -0.36
N ILE A 55 -13.40 0.44 0.15
CA ILE A 55 -12.57 -0.46 -0.65
C ILE A 55 -13.43 -1.66 -1.06
N ASN A 56 -13.51 -1.87 -2.36
CA ASN A 56 -14.09 -3.07 -2.92
C ASN A 56 -13.05 -4.20 -2.86
N PHE A 57 -13.19 -5.10 -1.91
CA PHE A 57 -12.27 -6.23 -1.73
C PHE A 57 -12.27 -7.19 -2.93
N ASP A 58 -13.40 -7.38 -3.61
CA ASP A 58 -13.48 -8.21 -4.82
C ASP A 58 -12.66 -7.63 -5.99
N LYS A 59 -12.40 -6.32 -5.98
CA LYS A 59 -11.58 -5.62 -6.98
C LYS A 59 -10.19 -5.26 -6.48
N SER A 60 -9.86 -5.60 -5.24
CA SER A 60 -8.57 -5.26 -4.63
C SER A 60 -7.64 -6.46 -4.65
N ALA A 61 -6.34 -6.22 -4.81
CA ALA A 61 -5.33 -7.26 -4.75
C ALA A 61 -4.10 -6.78 -3.97
N VAL A 62 -3.56 -7.65 -3.12
CA VAL A 62 -2.28 -7.41 -2.43
C VAL A 62 -1.21 -8.29 -3.06
N CYS A 63 -0.20 -7.64 -3.63
CA CYS A 63 0.96 -8.31 -4.20
C CYS A 63 2.14 -8.19 -3.24
N PHE A 64 2.71 -9.35 -2.87
CA PHE A 64 3.89 -9.41 -2.02
C PHE A 64 5.13 -9.74 -2.85
N SER A 65 6.25 -9.08 -2.56
CA SER A 65 7.55 -9.48 -3.09
C SER A 65 8.18 -10.55 -2.18
N ASN A 66 9.50 -10.51 -1.95
CA ASN A 66 10.21 -11.42 -1.05
C ASN A 66 9.90 -11.10 0.44
N THR A 67 8.62 -11.16 0.80
CA THR A 67 8.09 -10.86 2.13
C THR A 67 7.97 -12.14 2.96
N PRO A 68 8.40 -12.15 4.24
CA PRO A 68 8.23 -13.29 5.14
C PRO A 68 6.75 -13.69 5.34
N GLN A 69 6.48 -14.99 5.45
CA GLN A 69 5.11 -15.52 5.50
C GLN A 69 4.27 -14.94 6.66
N ASN A 70 4.89 -14.71 7.81
CA ASN A 70 4.23 -14.12 8.99
C ASN A 70 3.73 -12.69 8.77
N VAL A 71 4.26 -11.98 7.77
CA VAL A 71 3.83 -10.63 7.39
C VAL A 71 2.71 -10.68 6.36
N LYS A 72 2.71 -11.69 5.47
CA LYS A 72 1.66 -11.88 4.45
C LYS A 72 0.29 -12.16 5.06
N THR A 73 0.23 -12.98 6.11
CA THR A 73 -1.03 -13.37 6.76
C THR A 73 -1.79 -12.17 7.38
N ARG A 74 -1.11 -11.05 7.65
CA ARG A 74 -1.70 -9.86 8.28
C ARG A 74 -2.34 -8.88 7.29
N LEU A 75 -2.14 -9.11 5.99
CA LEU A 75 -2.56 -8.23 4.90
C LEU A 75 -3.53 -8.94 3.95
N VAL A 76 -4.09 -10.08 4.35
CA VAL A 76 -5.14 -10.74 3.59
C VAL A 76 -6.39 -9.87 3.71
N ILE A 77 -6.78 -9.26 2.60
CA ILE A 77 -8.03 -8.55 2.39
C ILE A 77 -9.02 -9.44 1.65
#